data_AF-A0A938PAL7-F1
#
_entry.id   AF-A0A938PAL7-F1
#
_cell.length_a   1.000
_cell.length_b   1.000
_cell.length_c   1.000
_cell.angle_alpha   90.00
_cell.angle_beta   90.00
_cell.angle_gamma   90.00
#
_symmetry.space_group_name_H-M   'P 1'
#
loop_
_entity.id
_entity.type
_entity.pdbx_description
1 polymer ?
#
loop_
_entity_poly.entity_id
_entity_poly.type
_entity_poly.pdbx_seq_one_letter_code
_entity_poly.pdbx_strand_id
1 'polypeptide(L)'
;MAAIFSGKDNLWREFLNPLRGLTMERIVQLVEQGERGAFADLQWCSYLEVYGIPSVFFVGPPGVTPEKEEEYLRIARELLSDGRGYLPHGTDIKYVNGGGAGGRAPFRDHLDYIDRQITLLGTGGLLTMLTESGSGTLAGSAHAEAFRQVAQADAVLVAEALRRDFDAPLLAGAFPGWPVEAGFGIEVEAGMGEKS
;
A
#
# COMPACT_ATOMS: atom_id res chain seq x y z
N MET A 1 8.29 57.86 -5.11
CA MET A 1 7.48 56.74 -5.65
C MET A 1 7.68 55.56 -4.72
N ALA A 2 6.60 54.99 -4.17
CA ALA A 2 6.59 54.10 -3.01
C ALA A 2 7.23 52.72 -3.28
N ALA A 3 7.84 52.13 -2.25
CA ALA A 3 8.36 50.77 -2.29
C ALA A 3 7.22 49.73 -2.37
N ILE A 4 7.25 48.87 -3.38
CA ILE A 4 6.27 47.81 -3.65
C ILE A 4 6.74 46.45 -3.09
N PHE A 5 7.35 46.41 -1.91
CA PHE A 5 7.64 45.12 -1.26
C PHE A 5 7.39 45.21 0.24
N SER A 6 6.13 44.95 0.60
CA SER A 6 5.70 44.71 1.97
C SER A 6 5.79 43.21 2.23
N GLY A 7 6.83 42.78 2.97
CA GLY A 7 6.93 41.46 3.63
C GLY A 7 6.91 40.21 2.74
N LYS A 8 7.80 39.23 3.00
CA LYS A 8 7.58 37.87 2.49
C LYS A 8 6.45 37.25 3.31
N ASP A 9 5.25 37.15 2.73
CA ASP A 9 4.17 36.37 3.32
C ASP A 9 4.55 34.88 3.32
N ASN A 10 5.03 34.42 4.48
CA ASN A 10 5.44 33.04 4.71
C ASN A 10 4.25 32.12 5.06
N LEU A 11 3.02 32.51 4.73
CA LEU A 11 1.78 31.81 5.13
C LEU A 11 1.79 30.33 4.72
N TRP A 12 2.43 29.96 3.61
CA TRP A 12 2.59 28.56 3.19
C TRP A 12 3.43 27.72 4.16
N ARG A 13 4.40 28.32 4.88
CA ARG A 13 5.18 27.63 5.93
C ARG A 13 4.34 27.35 7.17
N GLU A 14 3.26 28.11 7.39
CA GLU A 14 2.33 27.85 8.48
C GLU A 14 1.39 26.66 8.20
N PHE A 15 1.03 26.42 6.94
CA PHE A 15 0.21 25.27 6.55
C PHE A 15 1.00 23.97 6.40
N LEU A 16 2.31 24.05 6.14
CA LEU A 16 3.20 22.90 5.93
C LEU A 16 4.11 22.59 7.13
N ASN A 17 3.89 23.21 8.30
CA ASN A 17 4.74 22.96 9.46
C ASN A 17 4.38 21.59 10.09
N PRO A 18 5.25 20.56 10.00
CA PRO A 18 4.97 19.23 10.52
C PRO A 18 4.93 19.19 12.05
N LEU A 19 5.33 20.28 12.72
CA LEU A 19 5.26 20.43 14.17
C LEU A 19 3.90 20.97 14.65
N ARG A 20 3.05 21.50 13.75
CA ARG A 20 1.68 21.90 14.13
C ARG A 20 0.84 20.65 14.41
N GLY A 21 0.42 20.49 15.66
CA GLY A 21 -0.32 19.31 16.13
C GLY A 21 0.56 18.18 16.66
N LEU A 22 1.89 18.39 16.74
CA LEU A 22 2.82 17.44 17.36
C LEU A 22 2.72 17.55 18.89
N THR A 23 1.81 16.78 19.49
CA THR A 23 1.70 16.63 20.95
C THR A 23 2.60 15.50 21.43
N MET A 24 2.94 15.49 22.73
CA MET A 24 3.70 14.39 23.32
C MET A 24 2.96 13.05 23.15
N GLU A 25 1.63 13.07 23.27
CA GLU A 25 0.77 11.92 22.99
C GLU A 25 0.91 11.44 21.54
N ARG A 26 0.91 12.35 20.57
CA ARG A 26 1.08 12.00 19.15
C ARG A 26 2.46 11.41 18.88
N ILE A 27 3.51 11.93 19.52
CA ILE A 27 4.87 11.38 19.41
C ILE A 27 4.92 9.97 19.98
N VAL A 28 4.38 9.76 21.19
CA VAL A 28 4.33 8.44 21.83
C VAL A 28 3.53 7.45 20.97
N GLN A 29 2.38 7.86 20.43
CA GLN A 29 1.61 7.03 19.49
C GLN A 29 2.42 6.64 18.26
N LEU A 30 3.15 7.57 17.65
CA LEU A 30 3.97 7.28 16.47
C LEU A 30 5.15 6.36 16.79
N VAL A 31 5.78 6.53 17.96
CA VAL A 31 6.85 5.64 18.43
C VAL A 31 6.30 4.24 18.69
N GLU A 32 5.21 4.12 19.43
CA GLU A 32 4.57 2.82 19.70
C GLU A 32 4.10 2.15 18.41
N GLN A 33 3.53 2.90 17.45
CA GLN A 33 3.17 2.39 16.14
C GLN A 33 4.40 1.91 15.36
N GLY A 34 5.52 2.65 15.45
CA GLY A 34 6.80 2.24 14.87
C GLY A 34 7.33 0.93 15.49
N GLU A 35 7.35 0.83 16.82
CA GLU A 35 7.81 -0.35 17.54
C GLU A 35 6.90 -1.57 17.32
N ARG A 36 5.60 -1.35 17.14
CA ARG A 36 4.62 -2.39 16.79
C ARG A 36 4.66 -2.78 15.31
N GLY A 37 5.48 -2.10 14.50
CA GLY A 37 5.61 -2.40 13.08
C GLY A 37 4.45 -1.93 12.20
N ALA A 38 3.66 -0.94 12.64
CA ALA A 38 2.56 -0.37 11.83
C ALA A 38 3.03 0.22 10.49
N PHE A 39 4.33 0.54 10.38
CA PHE A 39 4.98 1.02 9.16
C PHE A 39 5.95 0.00 8.56
N ALA A 40 5.97 -1.26 9.05
CA ALA A 40 6.95 -2.26 8.64
C ALA A 40 6.89 -2.51 7.13
N ASP A 41 5.70 -2.55 6.53
CA ASP A 41 5.52 -2.75 5.09
C ASP A 41 6.09 -1.57 4.28
N LEU A 42 5.80 -0.33 4.70
CA LEU A 42 6.33 0.88 4.06
C LEU A 42 7.85 0.99 4.23
N GLN A 43 8.36 0.63 5.41
CA GLN A 43 9.79 0.58 5.69
C GLN A 43 10.48 -0.50 4.86
N TRP A 44 9.84 -1.65 4.64
CA TRP A 44 10.35 -2.70 3.77
C TRP A 44 10.36 -2.26 2.31
N CYS A 45 9.30 -1.63 1.80
CA CYS A 45 9.28 -1.03 0.46
C CYS A 45 10.42 -0.01 0.30
N SER A 46 10.56 0.92 1.24
CA SER A 46 11.61 1.94 1.21
C SER A 46 13.01 1.31 1.26
N TYR A 47 13.20 0.26 2.04
CA TYR A 47 14.45 -0.51 2.08
C TYR A 47 14.76 -1.15 0.73
N LEU A 48 13.77 -1.74 0.05
CA LEU A 48 13.92 -2.33 -1.28
C LEU A 48 14.25 -1.28 -2.35
N GLU A 49 13.67 -0.09 -2.29
CA GLU A 49 13.98 1.01 -3.21
C GLU A 49 15.42 1.50 -3.05
N VAL A 50 15.88 1.65 -1.80
CA VAL A 50 17.21 2.20 -1.50
C VAL A 50 18.33 1.18 -1.72
N TYR A 51 18.12 -0.08 -1.32
CA TYR A 51 19.17 -1.11 -1.32
C TYR A 51 18.98 -2.16 -2.40
N GLY A 52 17.80 -2.27 -2.98
CA GLY A 52 17.54 -3.19 -4.09
C GLY A 52 18.00 -2.63 -5.44
N ILE A 53 18.06 -1.31 -5.60
CA ILE A 53 18.61 -0.64 -6.79
C ILE A 53 19.94 0.01 -6.41
N PRO A 54 21.09 -0.49 -6.91
CA PRO A 54 22.38 0.08 -6.56
C PRO A 54 22.49 1.52 -7.06
N SER A 55 22.88 2.44 -6.17
CA SER A 55 23.12 3.84 -6.52
C SER A 55 24.30 3.94 -7.48
N VAL A 56 24.16 4.75 -8.53
CA VAL A 56 25.22 4.95 -9.54
C VAL A 56 25.74 6.38 -9.44
N PHE A 57 27.06 6.52 -9.33
CA PHE A 57 27.73 7.81 -9.26
C PHE A 57 28.69 7.99 -10.43
N PHE A 58 28.66 9.17 -11.04
CA PHE A 58 29.63 9.57 -12.04
C PHE A 58 30.75 10.37 -11.38
N VAL A 59 32.00 9.97 -11.64
CA VAL A 59 33.19 10.69 -11.13
C VAL A 59 33.71 11.60 -12.23
N GLY A 60 33.75 12.90 -11.92
CA GLY A 60 34.26 13.91 -12.85
C GLY A 60 35.78 13.83 -13.07
N PRO A 61 36.28 14.34 -14.20
CA PRO A 61 37.72 14.46 -14.43
C PRO A 61 38.40 15.45 -13.46
N PRO A 62 39.74 15.41 -13.31
CA PRO A 62 40.48 16.39 -12.52
C PRO A 62 40.34 17.82 -13.06
N GLY A 63 40.27 18.81 -12.16
CA GLY A 63 40.46 20.24 -12.51
C GLY A 63 39.30 20.90 -13.25
N VAL A 64 38.07 20.42 -13.03
CA VAL A 64 36.85 20.94 -13.66
C VAL A 64 36.38 22.23 -12.97
N THR A 65 35.84 23.19 -13.72
CA THR A 65 35.25 24.42 -13.15
C THR A 65 33.89 24.14 -12.51
N PRO A 66 33.45 24.92 -11.50
CA PRO A 66 32.17 24.69 -10.80
C PRO A 66 30.95 24.60 -11.75
N GLU A 67 30.97 25.37 -12.84
CA GLU A 67 29.88 25.41 -13.82
C GLU A 67 29.78 24.10 -14.62
N LYS A 68 30.93 23.48 -14.92
CA LYS A 68 31.00 22.20 -15.62
C LYS A 68 30.63 21.03 -14.71
N GLU A 69 30.89 21.13 -13.40
CA GLU A 69 30.42 20.13 -12.43
C GLU A 69 28.89 20.08 -12.36
N GLU A 70 28.23 21.24 -12.39
CA GLU A 70 26.77 21.33 -12.39
C GLU A 70 26.16 20.80 -13.70
N GLU A 71 26.83 21.03 -14.84
CA GLU A 71 26.48 20.42 -16.12
C GLU A 71 26.58 18.89 -16.08
N TYR A 72 27.66 18.33 -15.52
CA TYR A 72 27.80 16.88 -15.37
C TYR A 72 26.78 16.28 -14.39
N LEU A 73 26.44 16.99 -13.32
CA LEU A 73 25.37 16.58 -12.41
C LEU A 73 24.01 16.55 -13.12
N ARG A 74 23.72 17.54 -13.97
CA ARG A 74 22.49 17.56 -14.78
C ARG A 74 22.46 16.38 -15.75
N ILE A 75 23.55 16.14 -16.49
CA ILE A 75 23.67 15.00 -17.41
C ILE A 75 23.51 13.67 -16.65
N ALA A 76 24.14 13.51 -15.47
CA ALA A 76 24.03 12.30 -14.66
C ALA A 76 22.60 12.03 -14.15
N ARG A 77 21.82 13.10 -13.88
CA ARG A 77 20.39 12.99 -13.52
C ARG A 77 19.50 12.71 -14.72
N GLU A 78 19.83 13.24 -15.90
CA GLU A 78 19.02 13.11 -17.11
C GLU A 78 19.26 11.76 -17.81
N LEU A 79 20.49 11.26 -17.81
CA LEU A 79 20.85 10.03 -18.49
C LEU A 79 20.30 8.78 -17.79
N LEU A 80 19.94 8.87 -16.50
CA LEU A 80 19.62 7.71 -15.71
C LEU A 80 18.58 8.03 -14.59
N SER A 81 17.53 7.21 -14.37
CA SER A 81 16.41 7.36 -13.35
C SER A 81 16.50 6.47 -12.06
N ASP A 82 16.31 7.03 -10.85
CA ASP A 82 16.57 6.47 -9.47
C ASP A 82 18.01 6.53 -8.88
N GLY A 83 18.21 7.33 -7.82
CA GLY A 83 19.36 7.23 -6.89
C GLY A 83 20.73 7.68 -7.40
N ARG A 84 20.87 8.92 -7.90
CA ARG A 84 22.09 9.37 -8.61
C ARG A 84 22.67 10.70 -8.20
N GLY A 85 23.98 10.79 -8.36
CA GLY A 85 24.77 11.99 -8.12
C GLY A 85 26.03 12.07 -8.96
N TYR A 86 26.58 13.28 -9.03
CA TYR A 86 27.93 13.57 -9.49
C TYR A 86 28.84 13.70 -8.26
N LEU A 87 30.05 13.15 -8.34
CA LEU A 87 31.06 13.30 -7.31
C LEU A 87 32.33 13.95 -7.89
N PRO A 88 32.89 14.97 -7.21
CA PRO A 88 34.17 15.56 -7.60
C PRO A 88 35.31 14.54 -7.55
N HIS A 89 36.34 14.79 -8.35
CA HIS A 89 37.51 13.92 -8.42
C HIS A 89 38.23 13.83 -7.06
N GLY A 90 38.55 12.61 -6.63
CA GLY A 90 39.17 12.32 -5.33
C GLY A 90 38.18 11.87 -4.26
N THR A 91 36.88 11.81 -4.57
CA THR A 91 35.87 11.26 -3.65
C THR A 91 35.88 9.73 -3.67
N ASP A 92 35.95 9.13 -2.49
CA ASP A 92 35.84 7.67 -2.30
C ASP A 92 34.37 7.25 -2.20
N ILE A 93 33.95 6.24 -2.97
CA ILE A 93 32.58 5.71 -2.94
C ILE A 93 32.58 4.45 -2.10
N LYS A 94 32.07 4.57 -0.87
CA LYS A 94 31.84 3.43 0.00
C LYS A 94 30.41 2.95 -0.17
N TYR A 95 30.24 1.89 -0.95
CA TYR A 95 28.97 1.18 -0.99
C TYR A 95 28.76 0.46 0.34
N VAL A 96 27.71 0.83 1.07
CA VAL A 96 27.18 -0.06 2.10
C VAL A 96 26.34 -1.08 1.36
N ASN A 97 26.90 -2.28 1.16
CA ASN A 97 26.13 -3.38 0.60
C ASN A 97 25.03 -3.70 1.61
N GLY A 98 23.82 -3.16 1.39
CA GLY A 98 22.66 -3.43 2.21
C GLY A 98 22.09 -4.83 1.97
N GLY A 99 22.60 -5.56 0.97
CA GLY A 99 22.21 -6.92 0.67
C GLY A 99 22.63 -7.86 1.79
N GLY A 100 21.65 -8.37 2.53
CA GLY A 100 21.83 -9.44 3.49
C GLY A 100 22.67 -10.59 2.91
N ALA A 101 23.48 -11.21 3.77
CA ALA A 101 24.40 -12.28 3.41
C ALA A 101 23.71 -13.35 2.55
N GLY A 102 24.01 -13.40 1.25
CA GLY A 102 23.50 -14.44 0.35
C GLY A 102 23.19 -14.04 -1.10
N GLY A 103 23.16 -12.76 -1.44
CA GLY A 103 23.01 -12.32 -2.85
C GLY A 103 21.65 -12.64 -3.49
N ARG A 104 20.65 -13.06 -2.70
CA ARG A 104 19.27 -13.22 -3.17
C ARG A 104 18.61 -11.84 -3.21
N ALA A 105 18.12 -11.45 -4.38
CA ALA A 105 17.42 -10.19 -4.53
C ALA A 105 16.14 -10.21 -3.65
N PRO A 106 15.98 -9.26 -2.71
CA PRO A 106 14.92 -9.29 -1.69
C PRO A 106 13.51 -9.01 -2.25
N PHE A 107 13.41 -8.71 -3.55
CA PHE A 107 12.15 -8.42 -4.24
C PHE A 107 11.20 -9.61 -4.29
N ARG A 108 11.72 -10.84 -4.44
CA ARG A 108 10.85 -12.03 -4.55
C ARG A 108 10.05 -12.26 -3.27
N ASP A 109 10.71 -12.16 -2.12
CA ASP A 109 10.07 -12.42 -0.83
C ASP A 109 9.03 -11.33 -0.50
N HIS A 110 9.24 -10.10 -0.99
CA HIS A 110 8.27 -9.01 -0.90
C HIS A 110 7.06 -9.20 -1.84
N LEU A 111 7.30 -9.65 -3.07
CA LEU A 111 6.22 -10.00 -4.01
C LEU A 111 5.36 -11.15 -3.45
N ASP A 112 6.01 -12.19 -2.90
CA ASP A 112 5.31 -13.30 -2.26
C ASP A 112 4.50 -12.82 -1.03
N TYR A 113 5.00 -11.84 -0.27
CA TYR A 113 4.24 -11.23 0.84
C TYR A 113 3.01 -10.45 0.33
N ILE A 114 3.17 -9.61 -0.69
CA ILE A 114 2.06 -8.84 -1.27
C ILE A 114 0.98 -9.79 -1.82
N ASP A 115 1.37 -10.85 -2.52
CA ASP A 115 0.45 -11.83 -3.08
C ASP A 115 -0.39 -12.51 -1.97
N ARG A 116 0.24 -12.81 -0.82
CA ARG A 116 -0.47 -13.31 0.36
C ARG A 116 -1.45 -12.28 0.94
N GLN A 117 -1.06 -11.01 1.04
CA GLN A 117 -1.95 -9.96 1.56
C GLN A 117 -3.16 -9.74 0.63
N ILE A 118 -2.94 -9.73 -0.69
CA ILE A 118 -4.03 -9.63 -1.68
C ILE A 118 -4.96 -10.82 -1.56
N THR A 119 -4.42 -12.03 -1.44
CA THR A 119 -5.21 -13.24 -1.23
C THR A 119 -6.03 -13.13 0.04
N LEU A 120 -5.42 -12.78 1.18
CA LEU A 120 -6.11 -12.61 2.45
C LEU A 120 -7.26 -11.59 2.37
N LEU A 121 -7.03 -10.46 1.71
CA LEU A 121 -8.06 -9.44 1.51
C LEU A 121 -9.24 -9.97 0.69
N GLY A 122 -8.96 -10.68 -0.40
CA GLY A 122 -9.99 -11.19 -1.31
C GLY A 122 -10.77 -12.39 -0.77
N THR A 123 -10.17 -13.19 0.12
CA THR A 123 -10.70 -14.51 0.48
C THR A 123 -10.94 -14.68 1.97
N GLY A 124 -10.51 -13.73 2.81
CA GLY A 124 -10.63 -13.78 4.26
C GLY A 124 -9.72 -14.82 4.93
N GLY A 125 -8.84 -15.51 4.18
CA GLY A 125 -7.96 -16.52 4.75
C GLY A 125 -6.91 -17.08 3.76
N LEU A 126 -5.73 -17.40 4.29
CA LEU A 126 -4.58 -17.91 3.52
C LEU A 126 -4.61 -19.43 3.30
N LEU A 127 -5.16 -20.18 4.27
CA LEU A 127 -4.93 -21.62 4.44
C LEU A 127 -5.51 -22.46 3.29
N THR A 128 -6.64 -22.03 2.74
CA THR A 128 -7.31 -22.71 1.63
C THR A 128 -6.89 -22.18 0.28
N MET A 129 -6.38 -20.95 0.16
CA MET A 129 -6.18 -20.28 -1.13
C MET A 129 -4.75 -20.29 -1.63
N LEU A 130 -3.77 -20.57 -0.75
CA LEU A 130 -2.34 -20.65 -1.07
C LEU A 130 -1.80 -22.08 -1.06
N THR A 131 -2.66 -23.09 -1.05
CA THR A 131 -2.22 -24.49 -1.17
C THR A 131 -1.43 -24.67 -2.46
N GLU A 132 -0.13 -24.98 -2.32
CA GLU A 132 0.77 -25.20 -3.45
C GLU A 132 0.24 -26.28 -4.41
N SER A 133 0.56 -26.09 -5.70
CA SER A 133 0.26 -26.99 -6.82
C SER A 133 0.65 -28.44 -6.49
N GLY A 134 -0.33 -29.27 -6.12
CA GLY A 134 -0.12 -30.66 -5.72
C GLY A 134 -1.22 -31.25 -4.83
N SER A 135 -2.02 -30.41 -4.17
CA SER A 135 -3.21 -30.84 -3.45
C SER A 135 -4.37 -31.01 -4.43
N GLY A 136 -4.83 -32.25 -4.65
CA GLY A 136 -5.89 -32.60 -5.61
C GLY A 136 -7.27 -31.98 -5.30
N THR A 137 -8.35 -32.68 -5.67
CA THR A 137 -9.76 -32.22 -5.56
C THR A 137 -10.16 -31.58 -4.21
N LEU A 138 -9.45 -31.89 -3.14
CA LEU A 138 -9.59 -31.32 -1.80
C LEU A 138 -9.29 -29.80 -1.73
N ALA A 139 -8.34 -29.29 -2.52
CA ALA A 139 -8.09 -27.85 -2.61
C ALA A 139 -9.24 -27.12 -3.31
N GLY A 140 -9.75 -27.69 -4.42
CA GLY A 140 -10.86 -27.10 -5.17
C GLY A 140 -12.14 -26.92 -4.35
N SER A 141 -12.52 -27.92 -3.53
CA SER A 141 -13.67 -27.79 -2.63
C SER A 141 -13.47 -26.73 -1.54
N ALA A 142 -12.24 -26.59 -1.04
CA ALA A 142 -11.91 -25.61 0.00
C ALA A 142 -11.93 -24.17 -0.56
N HIS A 143 -11.49 -23.97 -1.80
CA HIS A 143 -11.59 -22.68 -2.49
C HIS A 143 -13.07 -22.29 -2.69
N ALA A 144 -13.87 -23.22 -3.19
CA ALA A 144 -15.29 -23.00 -3.44
C ALA A 144 -16.09 -22.71 -2.15
N GLU A 145 -15.68 -23.28 -1.02
CA GLU A 145 -16.26 -22.95 0.29
C GLU A 145 -15.86 -21.55 0.76
N ALA A 146 -14.59 -21.16 0.66
CA ALA A 146 -14.13 -19.82 1.04
C ALA A 146 -14.86 -18.73 0.24
N PHE A 147 -14.98 -18.89 -1.08
CA PHE A 147 -15.73 -17.94 -1.92
C PHE A 147 -17.23 -17.93 -1.60
N ARG A 148 -17.81 -19.08 -1.24
CA ARG A 148 -19.22 -19.12 -0.81
C ARG A 148 -19.45 -18.34 0.48
N GLN A 149 -18.54 -18.43 1.44
CA GLN A 149 -18.66 -17.67 2.69
C GLN A 149 -18.58 -16.17 2.45
N VAL A 150 -17.65 -15.72 1.59
CA VAL A 150 -17.56 -14.31 1.18
C VAL A 150 -18.85 -13.87 0.47
N ALA A 151 -19.33 -14.65 -0.50
CA ALA A 151 -20.56 -14.35 -1.22
C ALA A 151 -21.80 -14.30 -0.29
N GLN A 152 -21.87 -15.18 0.71
CA GLN A 152 -22.95 -15.16 1.70
C GLN A 152 -22.90 -13.93 2.58
N ALA A 153 -21.70 -13.52 3.03
CA ALA A 153 -21.53 -12.29 3.80
C ALA A 153 -21.97 -11.06 2.99
N ASP A 154 -21.56 -10.97 1.73
CA ASP A 154 -21.96 -9.88 0.82
C ASP A 154 -23.47 -9.90 0.55
N ALA A 155 -24.06 -11.08 0.37
CA ALA A 155 -25.50 -11.24 0.17
C ALA A 155 -26.31 -10.71 1.36
N VAL A 156 -25.84 -10.92 2.59
CA VAL A 156 -26.47 -10.35 3.80
C VAL A 156 -26.39 -8.83 3.79
N LEU A 157 -25.23 -8.25 3.49
CA LEU A 157 -25.05 -6.80 3.45
C LEU A 157 -25.92 -6.13 2.37
N VAL A 158 -25.99 -6.74 1.18
CA VAL A 158 -26.84 -6.25 0.09
C VAL A 158 -28.31 -6.39 0.45
N ALA A 159 -28.73 -7.53 1.01
CA ALA A 159 -30.11 -7.73 1.44
C ALA A 159 -30.51 -6.72 2.54
N GLU A 160 -29.61 -6.42 3.48
CA GLU A 160 -29.85 -5.40 4.52
C GLU A 160 -30.01 -4.00 3.90
N ALA A 161 -29.16 -3.63 2.94
CA ALA A 161 -29.29 -2.37 2.23
C ALA A 161 -30.63 -2.26 1.48
N LEU A 162 -31.04 -3.32 0.78
CA LEU A 162 -32.32 -3.37 0.09
C LEU A 162 -33.51 -3.27 1.07
N ARG A 163 -33.43 -3.95 2.20
CA ARG A 163 -34.46 -3.88 3.24
C ARG A 163 -34.61 -2.48 3.83
N ARG A 164 -33.47 -1.83 4.12
CA ARG A 164 -33.42 -0.48 4.68
C ARG A 164 -33.95 0.55 3.70
N ASP A 165 -33.51 0.49 2.44
CA ASP A 165 -33.71 1.57 1.47
C ASP A 165 -34.97 1.39 0.61
N PHE A 166 -35.45 0.15 0.43
CA PHE A 166 -36.63 -0.15 -0.39
C PHE A 166 -37.76 -0.78 0.43
N ASP A 167 -37.53 -1.91 1.09
CA ASP A 167 -38.64 -2.67 1.71
C ASP A 167 -39.32 -1.87 2.82
N ALA A 168 -38.53 -1.33 3.76
CA ALA A 168 -39.08 -0.60 4.89
C ALA A 168 -39.87 0.66 4.47
N PRO A 169 -39.37 1.53 3.58
CA PRO A 169 -40.15 2.67 3.10
C PRO A 169 -41.41 2.27 2.31
N LEU A 170 -41.33 1.27 1.45
CA LEU A 170 -42.45 0.83 0.62
C LEU A 170 -43.56 0.18 1.46
N LEU A 171 -43.20 -0.70 2.40
CA LEU A 171 -44.15 -1.37 3.27
C LEU A 171 -44.79 -0.41 4.28
N ALA A 172 -44.03 0.55 4.82
CA ALA A 172 -44.59 1.59 5.68
C ALA A 172 -45.60 2.48 4.93
N GLY A 173 -45.35 2.76 3.64
CA GLY A 173 -46.28 3.52 2.79
C GLY A 173 -47.54 2.73 2.42
N ALA A 174 -47.40 1.45 2.09
CA ALA A 174 -48.51 0.59 1.68
C ALA A 174 -49.37 0.10 2.86
N PHE A 175 -48.78 -0.13 4.03
CA PHE A 175 -49.45 -0.65 5.23
C PHE A 175 -49.16 0.22 6.47
N PRO A 176 -49.75 1.42 6.56
CA PRO A 176 -49.48 2.32 7.69
C PRO A 176 -49.90 1.73 9.04
N GLY A 177 -49.01 1.82 10.04
CA GLY A 177 -49.27 1.38 11.41
C GLY A 177 -49.03 -0.11 11.68
N TRP A 178 -48.62 -0.87 10.68
CA TRP A 178 -48.21 -2.27 10.83
C TRP A 178 -46.69 -2.36 10.94
N PRO A 179 -46.15 -3.30 11.75
CA PRO A 179 -44.72 -3.55 11.79
C PRO A 179 -44.23 -4.14 10.46
N VAL A 180 -43.03 -3.74 10.03
CA VAL A 180 -42.39 -4.27 8.81
C VAL A 180 -41.71 -5.60 9.16
N GLU A 181 -42.34 -6.70 8.77
CA GLU A 181 -41.88 -8.07 9.05
C GLU A 181 -41.39 -8.82 7.80
N ALA A 182 -41.43 -8.19 6.62
CA ALA A 182 -41.05 -8.79 5.35
C ALA A 182 -39.93 -7.99 4.68
N GLY A 183 -39.07 -8.67 3.92
CA GLY A 183 -38.01 -8.02 3.15
C GLY A 183 -37.24 -8.98 2.25
N PHE A 184 -36.49 -8.42 1.30
CA PHE A 184 -35.70 -9.18 0.35
C PHE A 184 -34.64 -10.03 1.03
N GLY A 185 -34.47 -11.26 0.56
CA GLY A 185 -33.35 -12.14 0.90
C GLY A 185 -32.62 -12.51 -0.38
N ILE A 186 -31.29 -12.62 -0.29
CA ILE A 186 -30.46 -13.13 -1.37
C ILE A 186 -29.89 -14.46 -0.89
N GLU A 187 -30.25 -15.54 -1.57
CA GLU A 187 -29.69 -16.87 -1.31
C GLU A 187 -28.52 -17.12 -2.27
N VAL A 188 -27.42 -17.64 -1.72
CA VAL A 188 -26.25 -18.05 -2.49
C VAL A 188 -26.29 -19.56 -2.63
N GLU A 189 -26.76 -20.07 -3.79
CA GLU A 189 -26.82 -21.50 -4.03
C GLU A 189 -25.41 -22.13 -4.13
N ALA A 190 -25.26 -23.31 -3.54
CA ALA A 190 -24.13 -24.19 -3.85
C ALA A 190 -24.38 -24.81 -5.23
N GLY A 191 -23.49 -24.57 -6.19
CA GLY A 191 -23.62 -25.10 -7.54
C GLY A 191 -23.97 -26.59 -7.54
N MET A 192 -24.94 -26.96 -8.38
CA MET A 192 -25.39 -28.34 -8.63
C MET A 192 -24.20 -29.26 -8.97
N GLY A 193 -23.60 -29.87 -7.95
CA GLY A 193 -22.82 -31.09 -8.08
C GLY A 193 -23.78 -32.28 -8.12
N GLU A 194 -23.70 -33.06 -9.19
CA GLU A 194 -24.51 -34.24 -9.48
C GLU A 194 -24.96 -35.03 -8.24
N LYS A 195 -26.28 -35.24 -8.17
CA LYS A 195 -26.85 -36.37 -7.43
C LYS A 195 -26.21 -37.64 -7.98
N SER A 196 -25.37 -38.29 -7.18
CA SER A 196 -25.15 -39.74 -7.28
C SER A 196 -26.02 -40.47 -6.28
#